data_AF-A0A8S4R3M8-F1
#
_entry.id   AF-A0A8S4R3M8-F1
#
_cell.length_a   1.000
_cell.length_b   1.000
_cell.length_c   1.000
_cell.angle_alpha   90.00
_cell.angle_beta   90.00
_cell.angle_gamma   90.00
#
_symmetry.space_group_name_H-M   'P 1'
#
loop_
_entity.id
_entity.type
_entity.pdbx_description
1 polymer ?
#
loop_
_entity_poly.entity_id
_entity_poly.type
_entity_poly.pdbx_seq_one_letter_code
_entity_poly.pdbx_strand_id
1 'polypeptide(L)'
;MLAALPLWMAKLIHWPRHKNETAIQVFIFTALGLLGTGSSRTVGAAALTRWPGYVMQLGYRETSQGVVVADDKDKTIEQQIEAAKRQLSILKTRLERRNVRVSKVAEMFISYCEQYAEYDALLTPPEWPNPWQTETTELWEQEKQCKEPLPLRRVRRWSFGLRELLRDPPGREHFAKFLSKEFSGENL
;
A
#
# COMPACT_ATOMS: atom_id res chain seq x y z
N MET A 1 5.93 29.35 2.31
CA MET A 1 6.75 29.02 3.49
C MET A 1 7.32 27.62 3.29
N LEU A 2 8.62 27.49 2.99
CA LEU A 2 9.28 26.20 2.88
C LEU A 2 9.38 25.60 4.28
N ALA A 3 8.66 24.52 4.56
CA ALA A 3 8.86 23.76 5.78
C ALA A 3 10.30 23.24 5.78
N ALA A 4 11.10 23.70 6.74
CA ALA A 4 12.48 23.24 6.90
C ALA A 4 12.47 21.72 7.06
N LEU A 5 13.13 21.02 6.13
CA LEU A 5 13.34 19.58 6.26
C LEU A 5 13.99 19.29 7.62
N PRO A 6 13.50 18.30 8.39
CA PRO A 6 14.15 17.91 9.63
C PRO A 6 15.63 17.62 9.40
N LEU A 7 16.50 18.15 10.27
CA LEU A 7 17.98 18.06 10.18
C LEU A 7 18.52 16.64 9.93
N TRP A 8 17.78 15.61 10.31
CA TRP A 8 18.14 14.20 10.08
C TRP A 8 17.96 13.77 8.62
N MET A 9 16.97 14.30 7.90
CA MET A 9 16.79 14.04 6.46
C MET A 9 17.93 14.66 5.62
N ALA A 10 18.41 15.84 5.98
CA ALA A 10 19.56 16.46 5.32
C ALA A 10 20.85 15.61 5.46
N LYS A 11 21.01 14.93 6.61
CA LYS A 11 22.12 14.00 6.87
C LYS A 11 22.01 12.67 6.09
N LEU A 12 20.79 12.23 5.76
CA LEU A 12 20.56 11.07 4.89
C LEU A 12 20.96 11.33 3.44
N ILE A 13 20.74 12.54 2.94
CA ILE A 13 21.11 12.95 1.57
C ILE A 13 22.64 12.89 1.38
N HIS A 14 23.42 13.19 2.43
CA HIS A 14 24.88 13.16 2.40
C HIS A 14 25.47 11.81 2.88
N TRP A 15 24.64 10.76 3.03
CA TRP A 15 25.11 9.49 3.57
C TRP A 15 26.04 8.76 2.58
N PRO A 16 27.23 8.30 3.00
CA PRO A 16 28.16 7.64 2.10
C PRO A 16 27.60 6.30 1.57
N ARG A 17 27.48 6.16 0.25
CA ARG A 17 26.91 4.98 -0.45
C ARG A 17 27.63 3.64 -0.19
N HIS A 18 28.81 3.65 0.42
CA HIS A 18 29.61 2.45 0.68
C HIS A 18 29.33 1.79 2.05
N LYS A 19 28.32 2.26 2.81
CA LYS A 19 27.96 1.70 4.12
C LYS A 19 26.68 0.86 4.07
N ASN A 20 26.71 -0.28 4.76
CA ASN A 20 25.70 -1.35 4.75
C ASN A 20 24.29 -0.86 5.13
N GLU A 21 23.25 -1.46 4.55
CA GLU A 21 21.83 -1.12 4.74
C GLU A 21 21.39 -1.12 6.22
N THR A 22 22.00 -1.96 7.05
CA THR A 22 21.75 -2.02 8.50
C THR A 22 22.11 -0.72 9.22
N ALA A 23 23.15 0.00 8.77
CA ALA A 23 23.54 1.28 9.37
C ALA A 23 22.54 2.40 9.05
N ILE A 24 21.91 2.35 7.86
CA ILE A 24 20.87 3.30 7.45
C ILE A 24 19.61 3.09 8.28
N GLN A 25 19.21 1.82 8.49
CA GLN A 25 18.06 1.49 9.33
C GLN A 25 18.28 1.94 10.77
N VAL A 26 19.43 1.63 11.39
CA VAL A 26 19.74 2.06 12.76
C VAL A 26 19.73 3.60 12.89
N PHE A 27 20.26 4.32 11.90
CA PHE A 27 20.26 5.79 11.93
C PHE A 27 18.84 6.37 11.83
N ILE A 28 18.00 5.85 10.94
CA ILE A 28 16.60 6.27 10.80
C ILE A 28 15.80 5.99 12.08
N PHE A 29 15.94 4.80 12.67
CA PHE A 29 15.22 4.45 13.89
C PHE A 29 15.71 5.23 15.12
N THR A 30 17.00 5.57 15.19
CA THR A 30 17.55 6.42 16.26
C THR A 30 17.09 7.88 16.10
N ALA A 31 17.06 8.41 14.87
CA ALA A 31 16.63 9.79 14.59
C ALA A 31 15.12 10.01 14.80
N LEU A 32 14.30 8.97 14.65
CA LEU A 32 12.87 8.98 14.95
C LEU A 32 12.56 8.71 16.45
N GLY A 33 13.57 8.57 17.30
CA GLY A 33 13.40 8.30 18.74
C GLY A 33 12.86 6.91 19.07
N LEU A 34 12.95 5.96 18.13
CA LEU A 34 12.44 4.59 18.27
C LEU A 34 13.45 3.61 18.88
N LEU A 35 14.70 4.04 19.10
CA LEU A 35 15.67 3.35 19.95
C LEU A 35 15.88 4.13 21.24
N GLY A 36 15.19 3.71 22.31
CA GLY A 36 15.59 4.08 23.67
C GLY A 36 16.97 3.49 23.98
N THR A 37 17.87 4.31 24.53
CA THR A 37 19.14 3.86 25.10
C THR A 37 18.86 3.00 26.33
N GLY A 38 18.64 1.70 26.12
CA GLY A 38 18.26 0.77 27.18
C GLY A 38 18.54 -0.66 26.76
N SER A 39 19.53 -1.26 27.40
CA SER A 39 19.85 -2.68 27.31
C SER A 39 18.65 -3.55 27.74
N SER A 40 17.88 -4.07 26.78
CA SER A 40 17.22 -5.38 26.84
C SER A 40 16.42 -5.63 25.57
N ARG A 41 16.57 -6.84 25.03
CA ARG A 41 15.88 -7.34 23.85
C ARG A 41 14.39 -7.52 24.11
N THR A 42 13.59 -6.46 23.93
CA THR A 42 12.15 -6.54 23.62
C THR A 42 11.72 -5.20 23.03
N VAL A 43 11.50 -5.14 21.71
CA VAL A 43 10.78 -4.00 21.11
C VAL A 43 9.56 -4.55 20.41
N GLY A 44 8.41 -4.39 21.08
CA GLY A 44 7.10 -4.74 20.55
C GLY A 44 6.60 -3.68 19.57
N ALA A 45 6.31 -4.12 18.35
CA ALA A 45 5.06 -4.03 17.58
C ALA A 45 4.04 -2.86 17.74
N ALA A 46 4.29 -1.77 18.46
CA ALA A 46 3.23 -0.79 18.75
C ALA A 46 3.15 0.43 17.80
N ALA A 47 3.94 0.51 16.72
CA ALA A 47 4.07 1.74 15.93
C ALA A 47 3.45 1.72 14.51
N LEU A 48 2.69 0.68 14.11
CA LEU A 48 2.19 0.55 12.73
C LEU A 48 0.66 0.51 12.58
N THR A 49 -0.10 1.12 13.49
CA THR A 49 -1.59 1.13 13.43
C THR A 49 -2.18 2.52 13.23
N ARG A 50 -1.66 3.32 12.28
CA ARG A 50 -2.39 4.54 11.88
C ARG A 50 -2.13 5.02 10.45
N TRP A 51 -2.53 4.23 9.45
CA TRP A 51 -2.80 4.75 8.10
C TRP A 51 -4.08 4.11 7.54
N PRO A 52 -5.16 4.88 7.32
CA PRO A 52 -6.37 4.37 6.69
C PRO A 52 -6.26 4.53 5.17
N GLY A 53 -6.45 3.43 4.42
CA GLY A 53 -6.88 3.52 3.02
C GLY A 53 -6.24 2.56 2.00
N TYR A 54 -5.06 2.02 2.26
CA TYR A 54 -4.41 1.05 1.36
C TYR A 54 -3.68 -0.02 2.16
N VAL A 55 -4.45 -0.87 2.84
CA VAL A 55 -3.93 -2.17 3.27
C VAL A 55 -3.88 -3.03 2.02
N MET A 56 -2.78 -2.94 1.27
CA MET A 56 -2.39 -4.04 0.39
C MET A 56 -2.38 -5.26 1.30
N GLN A 57 -3.24 -6.22 0.97
CA GLN A 57 -3.39 -7.49 1.64
C GLN A 57 -2.16 -8.36 1.35
N LEU A 58 -0.98 -7.84 1.69
CA LEU A 58 0.20 -8.64 1.95
C LEU A 58 -0.25 -9.58 3.05
N GLY A 59 -0.36 -10.86 2.69
CA GLY A 59 -0.68 -11.96 3.59
C GLY A 59 0.39 -12.20 4.66
N TYR A 60 0.94 -11.14 5.26
CA TYR A 60 1.44 -11.16 6.61
C TYR A 60 0.22 -11.15 7.53
N ARG A 61 -0.50 -12.28 7.54
CA ARG A 61 -1.39 -12.58 8.66
C ARG A 61 -0.47 -12.62 9.85
N GLU A 62 -0.47 -11.55 10.64
CA GLU A 62 0.07 -11.54 11.98
C GLU A 62 -0.49 -12.79 12.67
N THR A 63 0.33 -13.83 12.74
CA THR A 63 0.20 -14.83 13.79
C THR A 63 0.65 -14.16 15.08
N SER A 64 -0.07 -13.12 15.49
CA SER A 64 -0.15 -12.66 16.87
C SER A 64 -1.08 -13.60 17.65
N GLN A 65 -1.03 -14.90 17.36
CA GLN A 65 -1.12 -15.86 18.44
C GLN A 65 0.26 -15.78 19.07
N GLY A 66 0.36 -15.00 20.15
CA GLY A 66 1.39 -15.25 21.14
C GLY A 66 1.41 -16.76 21.32
N VAL A 67 2.55 -17.37 21.02
CA VAL A 67 2.82 -18.73 21.45
C VAL A 67 2.86 -18.61 22.96
N VAL A 68 1.69 -18.74 23.58
CA VAL A 68 1.61 -19.10 24.97
C VAL A 68 2.29 -20.45 24.99
N VAL A 69 3.55 -20.45 25.43
CA VAL A 69 4.30 -21.67 25.75
C VAL A 69 3.60 -22.22 27.00
N ALA A 70 2.41 -22.79 26.79
CA ALA A 70 1.71 -23.55 27.80
C ALA A 70 2.41 -24.91 27.87
N ASP A 71 2.88 -25.24 29.06
CA ASP A 71 3.66 -26.42 29.41
C ASP A 71 3.20 -27.67 28.66
N ASP A 72 4.15 -28.31 27.98
CA ASP A 72 3.93 -29.31 26.94
C ASP A 72 3.77 -30.75 27.47
N LYS A 73 3.43 -30.92 28.77
CA LYS A 73 3.59 -32.22 29.44
C LYS A 73 2.35 -33.12 29.45
N ASP A 74 1.15 -32.59 29.21
CA ASP A 74 -0.10 -33.35 29.41
C ASP A 74 -0.96 -33.55 28.14
N LYS A 75 -0.44 -33.28 26.94
CA LYS A 75 -1.17 -33.56 25.69
C LYS A 75 -1.05 -35.04 25.34
N THR A 76 -2.19 -35.69 25.13
CA THR A 76 -2.22 -37.07 24.63
C THR A 76 -1.47 -37.15 23.30
N ILE A 77 -0.75 -38.25 23.08
CA ILE A 77 0.05 -38.51 21.86
C ILE A 77 -0.79 -38.28 20.58
N GLU A 78 -2.06 -38.63 20.60
CA GLU A 78 -3.00 -38.41 19.49
C GLU A 78 -3.20 -36.93 19.14
N GLN A 79 -3.31 -36.07 20.15
CA GLN A 79 -3.45 -34.63 19.96
C GLN A 79 -2.17 -34.01 19.39
N GLN A 80 -1.01 -34.52 19.80
CA GLN A 80 0.29 -34.10 19.26
C GLN A 80 0.44 -34.52 17.79
N ILE A 81 0.02 -35.74 17.42
CA ILE A 81 0.02 -36.22 16.03
C ILE A 81 -0.92 -35.37 15.15
N GLU A 82 -2.11 -35.07 15.65
CA GLU A 82 -3.08 -34.25 14.92
C GLU A 82 -2.58 -32.81 14.74
N ALA A 83 -1.96 -32.21 15.76
CA ALA A 83 -1.32 -30.91 15.64
C ALA A 83 -0.19 -30.92 14.60
N ALA A 84 0.66 -31.96 14.58
CA ALA A 84 1.72 -32.11 13.59
C ALA A 84 1.18 -32.27 12.16
N LYS A 85 0.11 -33.04 11.97
CA LYS A 85 -0.57 -33.18 10.67
C LYS A 85 -1.12 -31.84 10.17
N ARG A 86 -1.71 -31.02 11.05
CA ARG A 86 -2.16 -29.66 10.72
C ARG A 86 -1.01 -28.72 10.37
N GLN A 87 0.12 -28.80 11.08
CA GLN A 87 1.30 -28.01 10.73
C GLN A 87 1.84 -28.42 9.35
N LEU A 88 1.90 -29.72 9.05
CA LEU A 88 2.31 -30.22 7.74
C LEU A 88 1.37 -29.75 6.63
N SER A 89 0.04 -29.75 6.84
CA SER A 89 -0.90 -29.25 5.84
C SER A 89 -0.71 -27.75 5.58
N ILE A 90 -0.54 -26.94 6.63
CA ILE A 90 -0.28 -25.50 6.50
C ILE A 90 1.03 -25.23 5.74
N LEU A 91 2.10 -25.97 6.05
CA LEU A 91 3.39 -25.81 5.38
C LEU A 91 3.32 -26.21 3.91
N LYS A 92 2.62 -27.30 3.57
CA LYS A 92 2.37 -27.71 2.18
C LYS A 92 1.64 -26.62 1.42
N THR A 93 0.54 -26.09 1.96
CA THR A 93 -0.20 -24.98 1.34
C THR A 93 0.65 -23.72 1.17
N ARG A 94 1.61 -23.45 2.06
CA ARG A 94 2.53 -22.32 1.91
C ARG A 94 3.55 -22.54 0.79
N LEU A 95 4.03 -23.77 0.63
CA LEU A 95 5.00 -24.13 -0.41
C LEU A 95 4.39 -24.07 -1.81
N GLU A 96 3.11 -24.41 -1.95
CA GLU A 96 2.36 -24.34 -3.21
C GLU A 96 2.14 -22.89 -3.71
N ARG A 97 2.32 -21.88 -2.84
CA ARG A 97 2.16 -20.48 -3.24
C ARG A 97 3.32 -20.03 -4.12
N ARG A 98 2.99 -19.57 -5.33
CA ARG A 98 3.95 -18.89 -6.20
C ARG A 98 4.42 -17.59 -5.53
N ASN A 99 5.71 -17.48 -5.28
CA ASN A 99 6.32 -16.27 -4.74
C ASN A 99 6.88 -15.38 -5.85
N VAL A 100 6.78 -14.08 -5.66
CA VAL A 100 7.41 -13.05 -6.51
C VAL A 100 8.59 -12.46 -5.74
N ARG A 101 9.67 -12.13 -6.44
CA ARG A 101 10.85 -11.50 -5.81
C ARG A 101 10.47 -10.14 -5.23
N VAL A 102 10.93 -9.85 -4.01
CA VAL A 102 10.64 -8.57 -3.33
C VAL A 102 11.10 -7.38 -4.15
N SER A 103 12.27 -7.46 -4.81
CA SER A 103 12.74 -6.41 -5.71
C SER A 103 11.73 -6.09 -6.82
N LYS A 104 11.11 -7.14 -7.41
CA LYS A 104 10.11 -6.95 -8.45
C LYS A 104 8.84 -6.31 -7.91
N VAL A 105 8.40 -6.72 -6.72
CA VAL A 105 7.23 -6.11 -6.06
C VAL A 105 7.51 -4.64 -5.74
N ALA A 106 8.72 -4.31 -5.28
CA ALA A 106 9.12 -2.93 -4.99
C ALA A 106 9.11 -2.06 -6.26
N GLU A 107 9.67 -2.53 -7.38
CA GLU A 107 9.62 -1.83 -8.66
C GLU A 107 8.17 -1.56 -9.11
N MET A 108 7.31 -2.59 -9.03
CA MET A 108 5.89 -2.45 -9.40
C MET A 108 5.16 -1.44 -8.51
N PHE A 109 5.47 -1.45 -7.21
CA PHE A 109 4.87 -0.53 -6.25
C PHE A 109 5.31 0.91 -6.48
N ILE A 110 6.60 1.15 -6.73
CA ILE A 110 7.13 2.47 -7.05
C ILE A 110 6.48 3.00 -8.33
N SER A 111 6.46 2.19 -9.40
CA SER A 111 5.82 2.56 -10.67
C SER A 111 4.34 2.89 -10.51
N TYR A 112 3.62 2.14 -9.67
CA TYR A 112 2.24 2.46 -9.32
C TYR A 112 2.14 3.82 -8.63
N CYS A 113 2.94 4.09 -7.60
CA CYS A 113 2.91 5.38 -6.91
C CYS A 113 3.22 6.55 -7.86
N GLU A 114 4.22 6.41 -8.73
CA GLU A 114 4.59 7.43 -9.72
C GLU A 114 3.46 7.69 -10.73
N GLN A 115 2.80 6.64 -11.20
CA GLN A 115 1.67 6.75 -12.13
C GLN A 115 0.49 7.54 -11.54
N TYR A 116 0.25 7.41 -10.24
CA TYR A 116 -0.87 8.08 -9.55
C TYR A 116 -0.47 9.38 -8.84
N ALA A 117 0.81 9.78 -8.86
CA ALA A 117 1.30 10.96 -8.13
C ALA A 117 0.62 12.27 -8.58
N GLU A 118 0.31 12.41 -9.88
CA GLU A 118 -0.43 13.57 -10.42
C GLU A 118 -1.89 13.61 -9.91
N TYR A 119 -2.43 12.47 -9.51
CA TYR A 119 -3.83 12.32 -9.09
C TYR A 119 -4.02 12.50 -7.58
N ASP A 120 -2.94 12.55 -6.80
CA ASP A 120 -2.96 12.76 -5.36
C ASP A 120 -2.99 14.25 -5.05
N ALA A 121 -4.09 14.72 -4.45
CA ALA A 121 -4.28 16.12 -4.06
C ALA A 121 -3.33 16.60 -2.94
N LEU A 122 -2.66 15.68 -2.24
CA LEU A 122 -1.64 16.01 -1.23
C LEU A 122 -0.27 16.26 -1.86
N LEU A 123 0.05 15.56 -2.95
CA LEU A 123 1.35 15.67 -3.63
C LEU A 123 1.30 16.72 -4.75
N THR A 124 0.24 16.69 -5.55
CA THR A 124 0.06 17.57 -6.70
C THR A 124 -1.20 18.41 -6.48
N PRO A 125 -1.07 19.75 -6.37
CA PRO A 125 -2.23 20.60 -6.20
C PRO A 125 -3.17 20.43 -7.40
N PRO A 126 -4.47 20.20 -7.16
CA PRO A 126 -5.45 20.11 -8.24
C PRO A 126 -5.61 21.44 -8.97
N GLU A 127 -6.17 21.39 -10.18
CA GLU A 127 -6.49 22.57 -10.98
C GLU A 127 -7.49 23.49 -10.27
N TRP A 128 -8.42 22.89 -9.52
CA TRP A 128 -9.38 23.59 -8.68
C TRP A 128 -8.91 23.66 -7.23
N PRO A 129 -9.28 24.71 -6.48
CA PRO A 129 -8.89 24.85 -5.09
C PRO A 129 -9.28 23.63 -4.25
N ASN A 130 -8.41 23.23 -3.33
CA ASN A 130 -8.73 22.15 -2.40
C ASN A 130 -9.84 22.61 -1.45
N PRO A 131 -11.01 21.92 -1.40
CA PRO A 131 -12.12 22.33 -0.55
C PRO A 131 -11.76 22.45 0.93
N TRP A 132 -10.85 21.59 1.41
CA TRP A 132 -10.41 21.58 2.80
C TRP A 132 -9.48 22.73 3.18
N GLN A 133 -9.03 23.52 2.20
CA GLN A 133 -8.14 24.67 2.42
C GLN A 133 -8.83 25.99 2.11
N THR A 134 -9.76 25.98 1.16
CA THR A 134 -10.34 27.19 0.58
C THR A 134 -11.81 27.39 0.89
N GLU A 135 -12.44 26.44 1.61
CA GLU A 135 -13.86 26.48 1.99
C GLU A 135 -14.80 26.62 0.78
N THR A 136 -14.35 26.22 -0.41
CA THR A 136 -15.13 26.20 -1.66
C THR A 136 -15.37 24.78 -2.15
N THR A 137 -16.54 24.51 -2.75
CA THR A 137 -16.94 23.18 -3.26
C THR A 137 -16.67 22.98 -4.75
N GLU A 138 -16.02 23.94 -5.40
CA GLU A 138 -15.80 23.99 -6.86
C GLU A 138 -15.15 22.71 -7.41
N LEU A 139 -14.13 22.19 -6.71
CA LEU A 139 -13.44 20.96 -7.13
C LEU A 139 -14.40 19.76 -7.22
N TRP A 140 -15.29 19.59 -6.23
CA TRP A 140 -16.25 18.49 -6.25
C TRP A 140 -17.37 18.70 -7.26
N GLU A 141 -17.78 19.95 -7.48
CA GLU A 141 -18.76 20.28 -8.50
C GLU A 141 -18.23 19.96 -9.89
N GLN A 142 -16.95 20.27 -10.14
CA GLN A 142 -16.30 19.91 -11.39
C GLN A 142 -16.15 18.39 -11.57
N GLU A 143 -15.81 17.65 -10.51
CA GLU A 143 -15.75 16.18 -10.58
C GLU A 143 -17.13 15.53 -10.82
N LYS A 144 -18.19 16.12 -10.25
CA LYS A 144 -19.59 15.69 -10.45
C LYS A 144 -20.09 16.03 -11.84
N GLN A 145 -19.61 17.11 -12.43
CA GLN A 145 -19.95 17.49 -13.80
C GLN A 145 -19.41 16.45 -14.77
N CYS A 146 -20.25 15.46 -15.09
CA CYS A 146 -20.05 14.51 -16.18
C CYS A 146 -20.42 15.12 -17.54
N LYS A 147 -20.26 16.44 -17.69
CA LYS A 147 -20.64 17.16 -18.91
C LYS A 147 -19.49 17.10 -19.90
N GLU A 148 -19.79 16.76 -21.15
CA GLU A 148 -18.81 16.81 -22.22
C GLU A 148 -18.41 18.27 -22.52
N PRO A 149 -17.12 18.55 -22.77
CA PRO A 149 -16.00 17.60 -22.75
C PRO A 149 -15.53 17.25 -21.34
N LEU A 150 -15.27 15.96 -21.09
CA LEU A 150 -14.72 15.49 -19.82
C LEU A 150 -13.30 16.02 -19.61
N PRO A 151 -12.88 16.31 -18.37
CA PRO A 151 -11.53 16.76 -18.08
C PRO A 151 -10.47 15.75 -18.56
N LEU A 152 -9.47 16.23 -19.31
CA LEU A 152 -8.44 15.37 -19.90
C LEU A 152 -7.70 14.53 -18.85
N ARG A 153 -7.43 15.09 -17.67
CA ARG A 153 -6.83 14.38 -16.53
C ARG A 153 -7.66 13.16 -16.14
N ARG A 154 -8.99 13.27 -16.06
CA ARG A 154 -9.89 12.15 -15.73
C ARG A 154 -9.84 11.05 -16.80
N VAL A 155 -9.89 11.44 -18.08
CA VAL A 155 -9.84 10.49 -19.21
C VAL A 155 -8.50 9.77 -19.28
N ARG A 156 -7.38 10.48 -19.04
CA ARG A 156 -6.03 9.87 -18.99
C ARG A 156 -5.95 8.76 -17.95
N ARG A 157 -6.62 8.89 -16.81
CA ARG A 157 -6.65 7.86 -15.77
C ARG A 157 -7.25 6.53 -16.24
N TRP A 158 -8.18 6.54 -17.20
CA TRP A 158 -8.75 5.31 -17.75
C TRP A 158 -7.70 4.43 -18.45
N SER A 159 -6.66 5.05 -19.02
CA SER A 159 -5.55 4.35 -19.68
C SER A 159 -4.67 3.54 -18.73
N PHE A 160 -4.79 3.76 -17.42
CA PHE A 160 -3.98 3.03 -16.43
C PHE A 160 -4.40 1.57 -16.32
N GLY A 161 -5.64 1.26 -16.68
CA GLY A 161 -6.14 -0.09 -16.77
C GLY A 161 -7.65 -0.16 -16.80
N LEU A 162 -8.15 -1.31 -17.22
CA LEU A 162 -9.58 -1.56 -17.36
C LEU A 162 -10.35 -1.30 -16.05
N ARG A 163 -9.75 -1.60 -14.89
CA ARG A 163 -10.37 -1.33 -13.58
C ARG A 163 -10.64 0.15 -13.35
N GLU A 164 -9.75 1.05 -13.75
CA GLU A 164 -9.96 2.49 -13.58
C GLU A 164 -11.04 3.00 -14.54
N LEU A 165 -11.05 2.52 -15.79
CA LEU A 165 -12.09 2.79 -16.78
C LEU A 165 -13.48 2.34 -16.28
N LEU A 166 -13.58 1.11 -15.75
CA LEU A 166 -14.84 0.54 -15.28
C LEU A 166 -15.31 1.09 -13.93
N ARG A 167 -14.41 1.64 -13.12
CA ARG A 167 -14.79 2.30 -11.86
C ARG A 167 -15.49 3.64 -12.11
N ASP A 168 -15.14 4.32 -13.20
CA ASP A 168 -15.67 5.63 -13.54
C ASP A 168 -16.99 5.52 -14.33
N PRO A 169 -18.12 6.15 -13.89
CA PRO A 169 -19.39 6.06 -14.62
C PRO A 169 -19.32 6.52 -16.10
N PRO A 170 -18.72 7.68 -16.45
CA PRO A 170 -18.56 8.07 -17.85
C PRO A 170 -17.64 7.11 -18.62
N GLY A 171 -16.57 6.62 -17.99
CA GLY A 171 -15.65 5.65 -18.60
C GLY A 171 -16.36 4.35 -19.01
N ARG A 172 -17.22 3.81 -18.15
CA ARG A 172 -18.09 2.67 -18.47
C ARG A 172 -19.02 2.96 -19.64
N GLU A 173 -19.67 4.12 -19.64
CA GLU A 173 -20.61 4.47 -20.70
C GLU A 173 -19.91 4.58 -22.06
N HIS A 174 -18.75 5.26 -22.12
CA HIS A 174 -17.95 5.34 -23.34
C HIS A 174 -17.45 3.96 -23.79
N PHE A 175 -17.02 3.11 -22.86
CA PHE A 175 -16.58 1.76 -23.19
C PHE A 175 -17.73 0.88 -23.69
N ALA A 176 -18.91 0.96 -23.06
CA ALA A 176 -20.11 0.25 -23.51
C ALA A 176 -20.55 0.70 -24.90
N LYS A 177 -20.55 2.02 -25.18
CA LYS A 177 -20.82 2.57 -26.52
C LYS A 177 -19.83 2.03 -27.55
N PHE A 178 -18.54 2.02 -27.22
CA PHE A 178 -17.50 1.44 -28.09
C PHE A 178 -17.78 -0.05 -28.38
N LEU A 179 -18.06 -0.86 -27.35
CA LEU A 179 -18.34 -2.29 -27.53
C LEU A 179 -19.63 -2.55 -28.29
N SER A 180 -20.66 -1.71 -28.13
CA SER A 180 -21.91 -1.83 -28.89
C SER A 180 -21.70 -1.62 -30.39
N LYS A 181 -20.76 -0.73 -30.77
CA LYS A 181 -20.38 -0.48 -32.16
C LYS A 181 -19.65 -1.67 -32.78
N GLU A 182 -18.87 -2.39 -31.98
CA GLU A 182 -18.12 -3.59 -32.37
C GLU A 182 -18.90 -4.89 -32.09
N PHE A 183 -20.21 -4.81 -31.80
CA PHE A 183 -21.07 -5.95 -31.45
C PHE A 183 -20.51 -6.89 -30.36
N SER A 184 -19.73 -6.34 -29.42
CA SER A 184 -18.98 -7.08 -28.38
C SER A 184 -19.42 -6.73 -26.95
N GLY A 185 -20.61 -6.14 -26.79
CA GLY A 185 -21.10 -5.62 -25.51
C GLY A 185 -21.52 -6.68 -24.49
N GLU A 186 -21.72 -7.93 -24.90
CA GLU A 186 -22.20 -9.04 -24.05
C GLU A 186 -21.23 -9.47 -22.95
N ASN A 187 -19.94 -9.16 -23.09
CA ASN A 187 -18.88 -9.54 -22.16
C ASN A 187 -18.71 -8.57 -21.00
N LEU A 188 -19.37 -7.40 -21.05
CA LEU A 188 -19.26 -6.33 -20.07
C LEU A 188 -20.25 -6.53 -18.92
#